data_AF-A0A7C4US28-F1
#
_entry.id   AF-A0A7C4US28-F1
#
_cell.length_a   1.000
_cell.length_b   1.000
_cell.length_c   1.000
_cell.angle_alpha   90.00
_cell.angle_beta   90.00
_cell.angle_gamma   90.00
#
_symmetry.space_group_name_H-M   'P 1'
#
loop_
_entity.id
_entity.type
_entity.pdbx_description
1 polymer ?
#
loop_
_entity_poly.entity_id
_entity_poly.type
_entity_poly.pdbx_seq_one_letter_code
_entity_poly.pdbx_strand_id
1 'polypeptide(L)'
;TYSNIEKMSAQLKTMGAMFDWDRMVITADPEYYKWTQWLFLFMYKNGLAYKKKVTANWCPSCNTVLANEQVIGEGVCERCDTKVIQKDLEQWLFKITDFADDLIGGLDKLDWPEKTKTMQKNWIGRSEGAEVKFKLKDSDNVIPVFTTRADTLFGATFMVLAPEHPLVAEIATTEHQKAVEAYLEKTLSKTELQRLEGEKEKTGVFTGAYAINPASGEEIPIWISDYVLMSYGHGAIMAVPAHDERDYAFAKRFDLPIVEVIKGGNIENEPYAGDGEHINSGYLNGLNKEAAIAKIIDKLSKEGIAKKTVNYKLRDWLISRQRYWGAPIPIVYCEKCGEQPVPEKDLPVKLPENVGFKPTGESPLKLDNDFVNTICPKCGGTAKRETDTMDTFVCSSWYFLRYADPNNDKEFASKENIKKWLPVDMYVGGAEHSVLHLLYSRFFVKALHKHGYLNFDEPFTALRHQGMILGPNGLKMSKSKGNVVDPDEIVDEFGADAVRLYMGFMGPYDQGGPWNPKSLAGVRRFIDKVWALYDGEICENEGENDELMILNQTIKKVGEDLDDFRFNTAISQLMILV
;
A
#
# COMPACT_ATOMS: atom_id res chain seq x y z
N THR A 1 -0.45 -9.20 -25.08
CA THR A 1 -0.30 -7.79 -24.66
C THR A 1 -0.66 -6.83 -25.78
N TYR A 2 0.09 -6.78 -26.87
CA TYR A 2 -0.10 -5.79 -27.94
C TYR A 2 -1.49 -5.79 -28.61
N SER A 3 -2.09 -6.95 -28.89
CA SER A 3 -3.46 -7.01 -29.43
C SER A 3 -4.51 -6.35 -28.50
N ASN A 4 -4.34 -6.45 -27.18
CA ASN A 4 -5.22 -5.73 -26.24
C ASN A 4 -4.97 -4.22 -26.27
N ILE A 5 -3.71 -3.79 -26.39
CA ILE A 5 -3.34 -2.37 -26.49
C ILE A 5 -3.95 -1.76 -27.75
N GLU A 6 -3.83 -2.44 -28.89
CA GLU A 6 -4.41 -2.00 -30.16
C GLU A 6 -5.93 -1.87 -30.06
N LYS A 7 -6.62 -2.93 -29.57
CA LYS A 7 -8.08 -2.90 -29.38
C LYS A 7 -8.49 -1.75 -28.47
N MET A 8 -7.94 -1.64 -27.26
CA MET A 8 -8.34 -0.62 -26.29
C MET A 8 -8.01 0.80 -26.77
N SER A 9 -6.89 0.99 -27.47
CA SER A 9 -6.54 2.29 -28.06
C SER A 9 -7.53 2.71 -29.15
N ALA A 10 -7.99 1.76 -29.97
CA ALA A 10 -9.05 2.02 -30.95
C ALA A 10 -10.37 2.41 -30.26
N GLN A 11 -10.78 1.67 -29.21
CA GLN A 11 -12.00 1.97 -28.44
C GLN A 11 -11.95 3.36 -27.78
N LEU A 12 -10.79 3.78 -27.26
CA LEU A 12 -10.63 5.12 -26.70
C LEU A 12 -10.76 6.20 -27.80
N LYS A 13 -10.23 5.95 -28.99
CA LYS A 13 -10.35 6.88 -30.14
C LYS A 13 -11.79 6.99 -30.63
N THR A 14 -12.55 5.90 -30.69
CA THR A 14 -13.98 5.92 -31.08
C THR A 14 -14.83 6.67 -30.06
N MET A 15 -14.48 6.59 -28.77
CA MET A 15 -15.07 7.37 -27.68
C MET A 15 -14.67 8.87 -27.70
N GLY A 16 -13.88 9.32 -28.67
CA GLY A 16 -13.40 10.70 -28.76
C GLY A 16 -12.43 11.07 -27.63
N ALA A 17 -11.66 10.12 -27.11
CA ALA A 17 -10.62 10.42 -26.13
C ALA A 17 -9.46 11.18 -26.81
N MET A 18 -9.24 12.42 -26.37
CA MET A 18 -8.26 13.34 -26.94
C MET A 18 -6.96 13.29 -26.12
N PHE A 19 -6.22 12.19 -26.24
CA PHE A 19 -4.88 12.08 -25.67
C PHE A 19 -3.80 12.53 -26.66
N ASP A 20 -2.67 13.01 -26.12
CA ASP A 20 -1.43 13.16 -26.89
C ASP A 20 -0.84 11.77 -27.14
N TRP A 21 -1.27 11.13 -28.24
CA TRP A 21 -0.86 9.76 -28.59
C TRP A 21 0.62 9.64 -28.93
N ASP A 22 1.29 10.74 -29.29
CA ASP A 22 2.76 10.76 -29.50
C ASP A 22 3.52 10.53 -28.19
N ARG A 23 2.82 10.64 -27.05
CA ARG A 23 3.34 10.33 -25.72
C ARG A 23 2.92 8.98 -25.17
N MET A 24 2.35 8.10 -26.00
CA MET A 24 2.04 6.74 -25.57
C MET A 24 3.30 6.04 -25.05
N VAL A 25 3.17 5.35 -23.92
CA VAL A 25 4.21 4.48 -23.37
C VAL A 25 3.63 3.09 -23.18
N ILE A 26 4.43 2.06 -23.48
CA ILE A 26 4.09 0.67 -23.22
C ILE A 26 5.08 0.14 -22.19
N THR A 27 4.61 -0.12 -20.98
CA THR A 27 5.50 -0.44 -19.84
C THR A 27 6.20 -1.80 -19.95
N ALA A 28 5.73 -2.64 -20.87
CA ALA A 28 6.34 -3.93 -21.21
C ALA A 28 7.46 -3.81 -22.25
N ASP A 29 7.64 -2.65 -22.88
CA ASP A 29 8.64 -2.46 -23.93
C ASP A 29 10.03 -2.20 -23.32
N PRO A 30 11.11 -2.75 -23.89
CA PRO A 30 12.48 -2.53 -23.41
C PRO A 30 12.85 -1.06 -23.27
N GLU A 31 12.35 -0.21 -24.15
CA GLU A 31 12.56 1.24 -24.18
C GLU A 31 12.01 1.92 -22.92
N TYR A 32 10.92 1.39 -22.36
CA TYR A 32 10.36 1.85 -21.09
C TYR A 32 11.06 1.18 -19.90
N TYR A 33 11.08 -0.16 -19.85
CA TYR A 33 11.53 -0.84 -18.63
C TYR A 33 13.05 -0.78 -18.44
N LYS A 34 13.84 -0.37 -19.45
CA LYS A 34 15.23 0.09 -19.25
C LYS A 34 15.31 1.12 -18.13
N TRP A 35 14.37 2.06 -18.09
CA TRP A 35 14.32 3.11 -17.07
C TRP A 35 13.75 2.61 -15.75
N THR A 36 12.83 1.63 -15.76
CA THR A 36 12.46 0.91 -14.53
C THR A 36 13.67 0.20 -13.91
N GLN A 37 14.52 -0.43 -14.72
CA GLN A 37 15.77 -1.05 -14.27
C GLN A 37 16.77 -0.01 -13.77
N TRP A 38 16.90 1.12 -14.47
CA TRP A 38 17.73 2.22 -14.01
C TRP A 38 17.25 2.77 -12.65
N LEU A 39 15.93 2.93 -12.46
CA LEU A 39 15.33 3.36 -11.19
C LEU A 39 15.60 2.34 -10.06
N PHE A 40 15.56 1.04 -10.36
CA PHE A 40 15.99 0.02 -9.40
C PHE A 40 17.46 0.21 -9.02
N LEU A 41 18.36 0.40 -10.00
CA LEU A 41 19.78 0.64 -9.72
C LEU A 41 20.01 1.94 -8.93
N PHE A 42 19.22 2.99 -9.20
CA PHE A 42 19.19 4.21 -8.42
C PHE A 42 18.82 3.92 -6.96
N MET A 43 17.75 3.15 -6.71
CA MET A 43 17.37 2.76 -5.35
C MET A 43 18.48 1.92 -4.68
N TYR A 44 19.06 0.97 -5.41
CA TYR A 44 20.13 0.10 -4.92
C TYR A 44 21.38 0.88 -4.50
N LYS A 45 21.88 1.76 -5.37
CA LYS A 45 23.08 2.58 -5.12
C LYS A 45 22.91 3.54 -3.95
N ASN A 46 21.69 3.97 -3.67
CA ASN A 46 21.35 4.84 -2.54
C ASN A 46 20.91 4.07 -1.29
N GLY A 47 21.10 2.74 -1.25
CA GLY A 47 20.78 1.90 -0.08
C GLY A 47 19.29 1.71 0.18
N LEU A 48 18.44 2.08 -0.79
CA LEU A 48 16.98 1.99 -0.74
C LEU A 48 16.44 0.69 -1.34
N ALA A 49 17.24 -0.09 -2.07
CA ALA A 49 16.89 -1.45 -2.48
C ALA A 49 17.85 -2.45 -1.83
N TYR A 50 17.31 -3.53 -1.28
CA TYR A 50 18.10 -4.57 -0.61
C TYR A 50 17.40 -5.93 -0.70
N LYS A 51 18.17 -7.00 -0.54
CA LYS A 51 17.67 -8.37 -0.48
C LYS A 51 17.69 -8.89 0.95
N LYS A 52 16.62 -9.57 1.37
CA LYS A 52 16.52 -10.19 2.70
C LYS A 52 15.65 -11.45 2.64
N LYS A 53 15.95 -12.44 3.48
CA LYS A 53 15.04 -13.56 3.76
C LYS A 53 13.81 -13.03 4.51
N VAL A 54 12.64 -13.17 3.91
CA VAL A 54 11.36 -12.71 4.45
C VAL A 54 10.33 -13.81 4.33
N THR A 55 9.42 -13.87 5.30
CA THR A 55 8.19 -14.63 5.19
C THR A 55 7.23 -13.81 4.33
N ALA A 56 7.02 -14.25 3.09
CA ALA A 56 6.28 -13.52 2.09
C ALA A 56 4.88 -14.12 1.86
N ASN A 57 3.92 -13.24 1.62
CA ASN A 57 2.60 -13.60 1.13
C ASN A 57 2.75 -14.30 -0.23
N TRP A 58 2.26 -15.53 -0.35
CA TRP A 58 2.32 -16.36 -1.55
C TRP A 58 0.92 -16.73 -2.03
N CYS A 59 0.60 -16.46 -3.29
CA CYS A 59 -0.65 -16.91 -3.88
C CYS A 59 -0.42 -18.23 -4.64
N PRO A 60 -1.02 -19.37 -4.23
CA PRO A 60 -0.78 -20.67 -4.87
C PRO A 60 -1.38 -20.79 -6.27
N SER A 61 -2.49 -20.10 -6.54
CA SER A 61 -3.06 -20.01 -7.90
C SER A 61 -2.16 -19.19 -8.82
N CYS A 62 -1.65 -18.07 -8.32
CA CYS A 62 -0.72 -17.26 -9.06
C CYS A 62 0.70 -17.84 -9.08
N ASN A 63 1.13 -18.71 -8.17
CA ASN A 63 2.52 -19.15 -8.10
C ASN A 63 3.54 -17.99 -8.03
N THR A 64 3.27 -16.98 -7.21
CA THR A 64 4.19 -15.85 -6.96
C THR A 64 3.91 -15.23 -5.59
N VAL A 65 4.91 -14.52 -5.06
CA VAL A 65 4.72 -13.63 -3.92
C VAL A 65 3.84 -12.41 -4.25
N LEU A 66 3.22 -11.84 -3.22
CA LEU A 66 2.42 -10.62 -3.21
C LEU A 66 3.00 -9.63 -2.19
N ALA A 67 2.92 -8.33 -2.47
CA ALA A 67 3.10 -7.30 -1.44
C ALA A 67 1.93 -7.33 -0.42
N ASN A 68 2.11 -6.74 0.75
CA ASN A 68 1.07 -6.72 1.79
C ASN A 68 -0.21 -6.04 1.29
N GLU A 69 -0.04 -4.97 0.53
CA GLU A 69 -1.10 -4.17 -0.06
C GLU A 69 -1.89 -4.93 -1.15
N GLN A 70 -1.33 -6.04 -1.69
CA GLN A 70 -1.98 -6.91 -2.69
C GLN A 70 -2.76 -8.08 -2.05
N VAL A 71 -2.77 -8.15 -0.72
CA VAL A 71 -3.58 -9.04 0.08
C VAL A 71 -4.77 -8.25 0.59
N ILE A 72 -5.97 -8.59 0.12
CA ILE A 72 -7.19 -7.81 0.39
C ILE A 72 -8.22 -8.66 1.15
N GLY A 73 -9.20 -7.99 1.78
CA GLY A 73 -10.31 -8.64 2.48
C GLY A 73 -9.82 -9.66 3.50
N GLU A 74 -10.38 -10.88 3.45
CA GLU A 74 -10.07 -12.02 4.33
C GLU A 74 -8.77 -12.76 3.95
N GLY A 75 -7.74 -12.02 3.48
CA GLY A 75 -6.43 -12.61 3.23
C GLY A 75 -6.32 -13.32 1.88
N VAL A 76 -7.02 -12.79 0.88
CA VAL A 76 -7.02 -13.34 -0.49
C VAL A 76 -6.23 -12.45 -1.45
N CYS A 77 -5.79 -13.04 -2.56
CA CYS A 77 -5.09 -12.32 -3.62
C CYS A 77 -6.01 -11.30 -4.30
N GLU A 78 -5.54 -10.04 -4.48
CA GLU A 78 -6.29 -8.95 -5.14
C GLU A 78 -6.83 -9.27 -6.55
N ARG A 79 -6.28 -10.29 -7.21
CA ARG A 79 -6.54 -10.61 -8.63
C ARG A 79 -7.44 -11.83 -8.83
N CYS A 80 -7.27 -12.85 -8.00
CA CYS A 80 -7.86 -14.17 -8.25
C CYS A 80 -8.61 -14.75 -7.05
N ASP A 81 -8.76 -13.97 -5.97
CA ASP A 81 -9.51 -14.32 -4.76
C ASP A 81 -9.05 -15.62 -4.07
N THR A 82 -7.90 -16.16 -4.48
CA THR A 82 -7.32 -17.36 -3.88
C THR A 82 -6.70 -17.00 -2.53
N LYS A 83 -6.94 -17.85 -1.53
CA LYS A 83 -6.35 -17.72 -0.21
C LYS A 83 -4.83 -17.69 -0.28
N VAL A 84 -4.25 -16.65 0.31
CA VAL A 84 -2.80 -16.47 0.40
C VAL A 84 -2.25 -17.43 1.46
N ILE A 85 -1.04 -17.94 1.25
CA ILE A 85 -0.25 -18.69 2.25
C ILE A 85 1.06 -17.96 2.52
N GLN A 86 1.79 -18.34 3.57
CA GLN A 86 3.11 -17.79 3.84
C GLN A 86 4.22 -18.70 3.32
N LYS A 87 5.29 -18.12 2.78
CA LYS A 87 6.49 -18.86 2.34
C LYS A 87 7.75 -18.05 2.61
N ASP A 88 8.76 -18.68 3.20
CA ASP A 88 10.07 -18.07 3.40
C ASP A 88 10.88 -18.03 2.11
N LEU A 89 11.24 -16.82 1.67
CA LEU A 89 11.96 -16.58 0.43
C LEU A 89 12.96 -15.43 0.61
N GLU A 90 14.09 -15.48 -0.10
CA GLU A 90 14.94 -14.30 -0.26
C GLU A 90 14.34 -13.40 -1.33
N GLN A 91 13.96 -12.17 -0.98
CA GLN A 91 13.25 -11.26 -1.87
C GLN A 91 13.90 -9.87 -1.85
N TRP A 92 13.72 -9.13 -2.94
CA TRP A 92 14.08 -7.71 -3.00
C TRP A 92 12.98 -6.84 -2.40
N LEU A 93 13.41 -5.86 -1.63
CA LEU A 93 12.54 -4.87 -1.01
C LEU A 93 13.04 -3.44 -1.30
N PHE A 94 12.11 -2.50 -1.39
CA PHE A 94 12.40 -1.08 -1.31
C PHE A 94 12.14 -0.54 0.10
N LYS A 95 13.09 0.24 0.63
CA LYS A 95 13.02 0.90 1.94
C LYS A 95 12.08 2.11 1.94
N ILE A 96 10.80 1.87 1.69
CA ILE A 96 9.77 2.91 1.76
C ILE A 96 9.61 3.44 3.19
N THR A 97 9.95 2.63 4.21
CA THR A 97 9.88 3.04 5.61
C THR A 97 10.82 4.19 5.98
N ASP A 98 11.96 4.34 5.28
CA ASP A 98 12.87 5.50 5.42
C ASP A 98 12.21 6.84 5.04
N PHE A 99 11.04 6.80 4.41
CA PHE A 99 10.25 7.97 3.99
C PHE A 99 8.90 8.07 4.70
N ALA A 100 8.65 7.28 5.75
CA ALA A 100 7.33 7.21 6.40
C ALA A 100 6.84 8.58 6.94
N ASP A 101 7.71 9.34 7.60
CA ASP A 101 7.40 10.69 8.09
C ASP A 101 7.14 11.67 6.94
N ASP A 102 7.99 11.67 5.91
CA ASP A 102 7.83 12.54 4.73
C ASP A 102 6.54 12.21 3.97
N LEU A 103 6.17 10.94 3.91
CA LEU A 103 4.92 10.46 3.32
C LEU A 103 3.70 10.88 4.14
N ILE A 104 3.79 10.98 5.47
CA ILE A 104 2.70 11.51 6.28
C ILE A 104 2.60 13.03 6.11
N GLY A 105 3.70 13.75 6.34
CA GLY A 105 3.72 15.22 6.33
C GLY A 105 3.39 15.82 4.97
N GLY A 106 3.74 15.12 3.88
CA GLY A 106 3.43 15.56 2.53
C GLY A 106 1.94 15.57 2.17
N LEU A 107 1.06 14.89 2.94
CA LEU A 107 -0.37 14.83 2.63
C LEU A 107 -1.11 16.13 2.95
N ASP A 108 -0.62 16.92 3.90
CA ASP A 108 -1.34 18.11 4.40
C ASP A 108 -1.37 19.25 3.38
N LYS A 109 -0.46 19.25 2.40
CA LYS A 109 -0.37 20.23 1.32
C LYS A 109 -1.11 19.85 0.03
N LEU A 110 -1.72 18.66 -0.02
CA LEU A 110 -2.33 18.14 -1.24
C LEU A 110 -3.84 18.37 -1.27
N ASP A 111 -4.37 18.75 -2.43
CA ASP A 111 -5.81 18.80 -2.69
C ASP A 111 -6.33 17.39 -3.02
N TRP A 112 -6.31 16.52 -2.02
CA TRP A 112 -6.76 15.13 -2.12
C TRP A 112 -7.97 14.91 -1.20
N PRO A 113 -8.82 13.90 -1.50
CA PRO A 113 -9.94 13.56 -0.62
C PRO A 113 -9.43 13.19 0.78
N GLU A 114 -10.05 13.75 1.83
CA GLU A 114 -9.62 13.55 3.22
C GLU A 114 -9.66 12.07 3.65
N LYS A 115 -10.61 11.30 3.10
CA LYS A 115 -10.66 9.85 3.29
C LYS A 115 -9.38 9.16 2.79
N THR A 116 -8.87 9.56 1.63
CA THR A 116 -7.64 9.01 1.02
C THR A 116 -6.41 9.37 1.85
N LYS A 117 -6.30 10.62 2.30
CA LYS A 117 -5.22 11.05 3.22
C LYS A 117 -5.26 10.24 4.51
N THR A 118 -6.45 10.09 5.10
CA THR A 118 -6.67 9.31 6.32
C THR A 118 -6.30 7.83 6.13
N MET A 119 -6.69 7.22 5.00
CA MET A 119 -6.31 5.85 4.67
C MET A 119 -4.79 5.68 4.59
N GLN A 120 -4.07 6.60 3.93
CA GLN A 120 -2.60 6.54 3.91
C GLN A 120 -1.98 6.75 5.28
N LYS A 121 -2.44 7.73 6.07
CA LYS A 121 -1.94 7.95 7.45
C LYS A 121 -2.14 6.70 8.32
N ASN A 122 -3.30 6.06 8.23
CA ASN A 122 -3.62 4.83 8.96
C ASN A 122 -2.80 3.63 8.48
N TRP A 123 -2.56 3.52 7.17
CA TRP A 123 -1.71 2.48 6.58
C TRP A 123 -0.25 2.62 7.02
N ILE A 124 0.27 3.84 6.98
CA ILE A 124 1.64 4.12 7.44
C ILE A 124 1.73 3.87 8.96
N GLY A 125 0.70 4.28 9.70
CA GLY A 125 0.48 3.88 11.09
C GLY A 125 1.61 4.30 12.04
N ARG A 126 2.00 5.57 11.99
CA ARG A 126 3.03 6.13 12.87
C ARG A 126 2.58 6.12 14.33
N SER A 127 3.45 5.63 15.20
CA SER A 127 3.23 5.56 16.64
C SER A 127 4.48 6.04 17.38
N GLU A 128 4.33 6.97 18.32
CA GLU A 128 5.42 7.37 19.21
C GLU A 128 5.33 6.60 20.53
N GLY A 129 6.46 6.08 20.99
CA GLY A 129 6.50 5.29 22.21
C GLY A 129 7.93 5.09 22.70
N ALA A 130 8.15 3.95 23.34
CA ALA A 130 9.45 3.51 23.78
C ALA A 130 9.72 2.08 23.38
N GLU A 131 10.96 1.81 22.99
CA GLU A 131 11.51 0.47 23.08
C GLU A 131 11.96 0.23 24.52
N VAL A 132 11.56 -0.90 25.09
CA VAL A 132 11.91 -1.31 26.46
C VAL A 132 12.47 -2.73 26.43
N LYS A 133 13.60 -2.96 27.09
CA LYS A 133 14.27 -4.27 27.15
C LYS A 133 13.89 -5.01 28.43
N PHE A 134 13.34 -6.22 28.28
CA PHE A 134 13.07 -7.12 29.38
C PHE A 134 14.19 -8.17 29.46
N LYS A 135 14.82 -8.34 30.62
CA LYS A 135 15.87 -9.37 30.80
C LYS A 135 15.22 -10.75 30.96
N LEU A 136 15.72 -11.76 30.27
CA LEU A 136 15.31 -13.15 30.53
C LEU A 136 15.89 -13.60 31.88
N LYS A 137 15.09 -14.24 32.75
CA LYS A 137 15.49 -14.53 34.13
C LYS A 137 16.80 -15.33 34.23
N ASP A 138 16.92 -16.39 33.44
CA ASP A 138 18.01 -17.37 33.51
C ASP A 138 19.04 -17.20 32.37
N SER A 139 19.12 -16.02 31.76
CA SER A 139 20.03 -15.73 30.64
C SER A 139 20.41 -14.25 30.60
N ASP A 140 21.48 -13.92 29.88
CA ASP A 140 21.82 -12.53 29.55
C ASP A 140 21.08 -12.03 28.30
N ASN A 141 20.26 -12.88 27.68
CA ASN A 141 19.37 -12.48 26.59
C ASN A 141 18.35 -11.43 27.07
N VAL A 142 18.04 -10.48 26.18
CA VAL A 142 17.04 -9.44 26.39
C VAL A 142 15.97 -9.51 25.32
N ILE A 143 14.74 -9.24 25.71
CA ILE A 143 13.56 -9.19 24.84
C ILE A 143 13.16 -7.72 24.72
N PRO A 144 13.53 -7.05 23.61
CA PRO A 144 13.03 -5.70 23.36
C PRO A 144 11.55 -5.76 22.99
N VAL A 145 10.77 -4.80 23.47
CA VAL A 145 9.36 -4.59 23.10
C VAL A 145 9.13 -3.13 22.75
N PHE A 146 8.19 -2.86 21.85
CA PHE A 146 7.72 -1.51 21.58
C PHE A 146 6.37 -1.27 22.26
N THR A 147 6.24 -0.14 22.96
CA THR A 147 4.97 0.27 23.59
C THR A 147 4.74 1.76 23.43
N THR A 148 3.50 2.15 23.13
CA THR A 148 3.02 3.54 23.20
C THR A 148 2.54 3.91 24.61
N ARG A 149 2.45 2.92 25.51
CA ARG A 149 1.97 3.04 26.89
C ARG A 149 3.07 2.66 27.87
N ALA A 150 4.23 3.31 27.75
CA ALA A 150 5.33 3.07 28.69
C ALA A 150 4.94 3.40 30.14
N ASP A 151 3.95 4.28 30.34
CA ASP A 151 3.36 4.62 31.63
C ASP A 151 2.80 3.42 32.40
N THR A 152 2.34 2.38 31.68
CA THR A 152 1.69 1.22 32.28
C THR A 152 2.63 0.04 32.57
N LEU A 153 3.95 0.23 32.44
CA LEU A 153 4.95 -0.84 32.56
C LEU A 153 4.88 -1.62 33.89
N PHE A 154 4.50 -0.96 34.99
CA PHE A 154 4.29 -1.61 36.29
C PHE A 154 3.15 -2.64 36.29
N GLY A 155 2.17 -2.47 35.40
CA GLY A 155 1.04 -3.38 35.24
C GLY A 155 1.30 -4.48 34.21
N ALA A 156 2.52 -4.58 33.67
CA ALA A 156 2.87 -5.66 32.75
C ALA A 156 3.09 -6.96 33.53
N THR A 157 2.15 -7.91 33.38
CA THR A 157 2.10 -9.15 34.17
C THR A 157 2.53 -10.40 33.40
N PHE A 158 2.67 -10.32 32.08
CA PHE A 158 3.25 -11.37 31.23
C PHE A 158 3.81 -10.76 29.95
N MET A 159 4.66 -11.52 29.25
CA MET A 159 5.12 -11.18 27.91
C MET A 159 4.52 -12.14 26.89
N VAL A 160 4.34 -11.66 25.66
CA VAL A 160 3.89 -12.51 24.55
C VAL A 160 4.84 -12.32 23.37
N LEU A 161 5.37 -13.44 22.86
CA LEU A 161 6.19 -13.50 21.67
C LEU A 161 5.37 -13.99 20.47
N ALA A 162 5.72 -13.49 19.29
CA ALA A 162 5.27 -14.04 18.03
C ALA A 162 5.74 -15.51 17.90
N PRO A 163 4.95 -16.42 17.29
CA PRO A 163 5.36 -17.79 17.02
C PRO A 163 6.69 -17.90 16.27
N GLU A 164 6.96 -16.96 15.36
CA GLU A 164 8.17 -16.90 14.55
C GLU A 164 9.39 -16.29 15.28
N HIS A 165 9.22 -15.83 16.51
CA HIS A 165 10.28 -15.09 17.22
C HIS A 165 11.49 -15.99 17.51
N PRO A 166 12.74 -15.60 17.17
CA PRO A 166 13.92 -16.48 17.27
C PRO A 166 14.12 -17.12 18.65
N LEU A 167 13.86 -16.36 19.72
CA LEU A 167 13.99 -16.84 21.10
C LEU A 167 13.00 -17.97 21.46
N VAL A 168 11.90 -18.17 20.71
CA VAL A 168 10.91 -19.20 21.03
C VAL A 168 11.54 -20.59 21.09
N ALA A 169 12.44 -20.90 20.14
CA ALA A 169 13.14 -22.18 20.10
C ALA A 169 14.16 -22.34 21.25
N GLU A 170 14.61 -21.23 21.83
CA GLU A 170 15.64 -21.21 22.88
C GLU A 170 15.06 -21.25 24.30
N ILE A 171 13.89 -20.64 24.51
CA ILE A 171 13.34 -20.42 25.86
C ILE A 171 12.32 -21.47 26.29
N ALA A 172 11.81 -22.30 25.37
CA ALA A 172 10.87 -23.36 25.72
C ALA A 172 11.55 -24.38 26.65
N THR A 173 11.06 -24.52 27.88
CA THR A 173 11.63 -25.50 28.82
C THR A 173 11.29 -26.92 28.37
N THR A 174 12.07 -27.91 28.83
CA THR A 174 11.89 -29.32 28.43
C THR A 174 10.48 -29.84 28.68
N GLU A 175 9.80 -29.36 29.72
CA GLU A 175 8.42 -29.72 30.05
C GLU A 175 7.41 -29.14 29.03
N HIS A 176 7.64 -27.91 28.56
CA HIS A 176 6.72 -27.20 27.67
C HIS A 176 7.06 -27.35 26.18
N GLN A 177 8.23 -27.86 25.83
CA GLN A 177 8.74 -27.94 24.46
C GLN A 177 7.75 -28.59 23.49
N LYS A 178 7.17 -29.75 23.83
CA LYS A 178 6.19 -30.44 22.96
C LYS A 178 4.92 -29.61 22.71
N ALA A 179 4.44 -28.89 23.73
CA ALA A 179 3.26 -28.05 23.61
C ALA A 179 3.56 -26.82 22.73
N VAL A 180 4.75 -26.24 22.88
CA VAL A 180 5.24 -25.14 22.04
C VAL A 180 5.36 -25.59 20.58
N GLU A 181 6.04 -26.70 20.32
CA GLU A 181 6.19 -27.25 18.96
C GLU A 181 4.84 -27.50 18.28
N ALA A 182 3.89 -28.14 18.98
CA ALA A 182 2.53 -28.36 18.47
C ALA A 182 1.78 -27.04 18.18
N TYR A 183 1.98 -26.01 18.99
CA TYR A 183 1.38 -24.69 18.77
C TYR A 183 2.01 -23.99 17.56
N LEU A 184 3.32 -24.10 17.38
CA LEU A 184 4.03 -23.56 16.21
C LEU A 184 3.54 -24.21 14.91
N GLU A 185 3.40 -25.53 14.87
CA GLU A 185 2.86 -26.22 13.69
C GLU A 185 1.46 -25.72 13.32
N LYS A 186 0.61 -25.47 14.31
CA LYS A 186 -0.75 -24.96 14.09
C LYS A 186 -0.76 -23.50 13.63
N THR A 187 0.15 -22.67 14.13
CA THR A 187 0.12 -21.21 13.91
C THR A 187 0.89 -20.76 12.69
N LEU A 188 2.02 -21.39 12.36
CA LEU A 188 2.83 -21.08 11.18
C LEU A 188 2.12 -21.40 9.86
N SER A 189 1.05 -22.21 9.89
CA SER A 189 0.18 -22.46 8.73
C SER A 189 -0.85 -21.36 8.49
N LYS A 190 -1.04 -20.44 9.44
CA LYS A 190 -1.98 -19.31 9.32
C LYS A 190 -1.29 -18.11 8.68
N THR A 191 -2.02 -17.36 7.86
CA THR A 191 -1.54 -16.05 7.41
C THR A 191 -1.65 -15.02 8.53
N GLU A 192 -0.87 -13.93 8.41
CA GLU A 192 -0.97 -12.80 9.32
C GLU A 192 -2.40 -12.24 9.41
N LEU A 193 -3.12 -12.18 8.28
CA LEU A 193 -4.48 -11.66 8.25
C LEU A 193 -5.46 -12.59 8.99
N GLN A 194 -5.32 -13.91 8.83
CA GLN A 194 -6.09 -14.88 9.62
C GLN A 194 -5.81 -14.79 11.12
N ARG A 195 -4.60 -14.35 11.50
CA ARG A 195 -4.22 -14.14 12.89
C ARG A 195 -4.86 -12.87 13.46
N LEU A 196 -4.92 -11.80 12.66
CA LEU A 196 -5.63 -10.57 12.99
C LEU A 196 -7.16 -10.78 13.07
N GLU A 197 -7.75 -11.57 12.18
CA GLU A 197 -9.18 -11.91 12.19
C GLU A 197 -9.54 -12.94 13.28
N GLY A 198 -8.60 -13.83 13.61
CA GLY A 198 -8.71 -14.84 14.67
C GLY A 198 -8.76 -14.27 16.09
N GLU A 199 -8.66 -12.94 16.26
CA GLU A 199 -8.68 -12.25 17.55
C GLU A 199 -9.90 -12.56 18.43
N LYS A 200 -10.97 -13.13 17.87
CA LYS A 200 -12.18 -13.55 18.60
C LYS A 200 -11.95 -14.71 19.58
N GLU A 201 -11.03 -15.62 19.27
CA GLU A 201 -10.65 -16.69 20.19
C GLU A 201 -9.15 -16.60 20.50
N LYS A 202 -8.79 -16.01 21.64
CA LYS A 202 -7.39 -15.89 22.06
C LYS A 202 -6.78 -17.28 22.25
N THR A 203 -5.66 -17.58 21.59
CA THR A 203 -4.94 -18.85 21.78
C THR A 203 -3.51 -18.57 22.18
N GLY A 204 -2.87 -19.47 22.93
CA GLY A 204 -1.49 -19.28 23.33
C GLY A 204 -0.97 -20.46 24.14
N VAL A 205 0.34 -20.52 24.29
CA VAL A 205 1.03 -21.55 25.07
C VAL A 205 2.12 -20.92 25.94
N PHE A 206 2.20 -21.37 27.19
CA PHE A 206 3.24 -20.95 28.11
C PHE A 206 4.55 -21.65 27.75
N THR A 207 5.65 -20.89 27.75
CA THR A 207 6.98 -21.42 27.38
C THR A 207 7.70 -22.13 28.52
N GLY A 208 7.27 -21.92 29.77
CA GLY A 208 8.04 -22.29 30.95
C GLY A 208 9.08 -21.24 31.37
N ALA A 209 9.36 -20.24 30.53
CA ALA A 209 10.34 -19.20 30.79
C ALA A 209 9.70 -17.92 31.37
N TYR A 210 10.55 -17.15 32.05
CA TYR A 210 10.18 -15.90 32.71
C TYR A 210 11.11 -14.76 32.30
N ALA A 211 10.54 -13.57 32.16
CA ALA A 211 11.29 -12.32 32.01
C ALA A 211 11.18 -11.50 33.30
N ILE A 212 12.10 -10.54 33.48
CA ILE A 212 12.06 -9.58 34.58
C ILE A 212 11.44 -8.29 34.09
N ASN A 213 10.36 -7.85 34.74
CA ASN A 213 9.76 -6.55 34.48
C ASN A 213 10.73 -5.44 34.96
N PRO A 214 11.22 -4.56 34.07
CA PRO A 214 12.22 -3.56 34.44
C PRO A 214 11.68 -2.42 35.32
N ALA A 215 10.35 -2.25 35.42
CA ALA A 215 9.74 -1.27 36.32
C ALA A 215 9.58 -1.80 37.76
N SER A 216 9.02 -3.01 37.91
CA SER A 216 8.69 -3.59 39.22
C SER A 216 9.79 -4.51 39.77
N GLY A 217 10.61 -5.10 38.90
CA GLY A 217 11.56 -6.15 39.24
C GLY A 217 10.94 -7.54 39.38
N GLU A 218 9.63 -7.68 39.13
CA GLU A 218 8.92 -8.95 39.24
C GLU A 218 9.19 -9.89 38.06
N GLU A 219 9.09 -11.20 38.34
CA GLU A 219 9.16 -12.24 37.32
C GLU A 219 7.80 -12.39 36.63
N ILE A 220 7.79 -12.31 35.31
CA ILE A 220 6.59 -12.40 34.51
C ILE A 220 6.71 -13.53 33.48
N PRO A 221 5.68 -14.39 33.33
CA PRO A 221 5.75 -15.54 32.42
C PRO A 221 5.78 -15.08 30.96
N ILE A 222 6.50 -15.84 30.13
CA ILE A 222 6.58 -15.62 28.68
C ILE A 222 5.68 -16.63 27.97
N TRP A 223 4.75 -16.09 27.17
CA TRP A 223 3.81 -16.85 26.36
C TRP A 223 4.12 -16.69 24.87
N ILE A 224 3.61 -17.62 24.07
CA ILE A 224 3.59 -17.53 22.61
C ILE A 224 2.14 -17.42 22.19
N SER A 225 1.84 -16.47 21.32
CA SER A 225 0.50 -16.32 20.78
C SER A 225 0.50 -15.75 19.36
N ASP A 226 -0.44 -16.23 18.56
CA ASP A 226 -0.61 -15.79 17.19
C ASP A 226 -1.18 -14.37 17.05
N TYR A 227 -1.67 -13.70 18.10
CA TYR A 227 -2.04 -12.28 17.97
C TYR A 227 -0.83 -11.31 17.95
N VAL A 228 0.37 -11.76 18.32
CA VAL A 228 1.60 -10.95 18.28
C VAL A 228 2.37 -11.21 16.99
N LEU A 229 2.58 -10.17 16.19
CA LEU A 229 3.16 -10.30 14.86
C LEU A 229 4.66 -10.02 14.88
N MET A 230 5.48 -10.92 14.33
CA MET A 230 6.94 -10.75 14.22
C MET A 230 7.35 -9.47 13.48
N SER A 231 6.48 -9.05 12.59
CA SER A 231 6.63 -7.94 11.67
C SER A 231 6.22 -6.57 12.27
N TYR A 232 5.77 -6.53 13.53
CA TYR A 232 5.44 -5.30 14.24
C TYR A 232 6.28 -5.13 15.52
N GLY A 233 6.94 -3.97 15.66
CA GLY A 233 7.88 -3.74 16.75
C GLY A 233 9.03 -4.76 16.69
N HIS A 234 9.19 -5.54 17.77
CA HIS A 234 10.23 -6.57 17.88
C HIS A 234 9.67 -8.00 17.83
N GLY A 235 8.41 -8.18 17.41
CA GLY A 235 7.76 -9.49 17.48
C GLY A 235 7.49 -9.96 18.91
N ALA A 236 7.47 -9.02 19.85
CA ALA A 236 7.29 -9.24 21.27
C ALA A 236 6.53 -8.04 21.86
N ILE A 237 5.64 -8.32 22.81
CA ILE A 237 4.93 -7.29 23.58
C ILE A 237 5.04 -7.57 25.08
N MET A 238 5.00 -6.49 25.85
CA MET A 238 4.59 -6.53 27.25
C MET A 238 3.06 -6.52 27.28
N ALA A 239 2.44 -7.42 28.04
CA ALA A 239 1.00 -7.46 28.15
C ALA A 239 0.56 -6.76 29.44
N VAL A 240 -0.35 -5.78 29.32
CA VAL A 240 -0.87 -5.00 30.44
C VAL A 240 -2.39 -5.16 30.51
N PRO A 241 -2.89 -6.27 31.09
CA PRO A 241 -4.30 -6.65 30.98
C PRO A 241 -5.27 -5.61 31.50
N ALA A 242 -4.92 -4.86 32.54
CA ALA A 242 -5.81 -3.85 33.10
C ALA A 242 -6.09 -2.67 32.14
N HIS A 243 -5.29 -2.50 31.08
CA HIS A 243 -5.28 -1.30 30.25
C HIS A 243 -5.21 -1.57 28.72
N ASP A 244 -5.26 -2.83 28.27
CA ASP A 244 -5.39 -3.23 26.85
C ASP A 244 -6.43 -4.35 26.72
N GLU A 245 -7.38 -4.18 25.80
CA GLU A 245 -8.49 -5.12 25.55
C GLU A 245 -8.05 -6.52 25.13
N ARG A 246 -7.01 -6.63 24.32
CA ARG A 246 -6.51 -7.91 23.81
C ARG A 246 -5.78 -8.66 24.92
N ASP A 247 -5.00 -7.94 25.71
CA ASP A 247 -4.26 -8.50 26.85
C ASP A 247 -5.24 -8.91 27.96
N TYR A 248 -6.29 -8.12 28.21
CA TYR A 248 -7.35 -8.47 29.16
C TYR A 248 -8.05 -9.78 28.80
N ALA A 249 -8.48 -9.90 27.54
CA ALA A 249 -9.14 -11.10 27.04
C ALA A 249 -8.22 -12.34 27.11
N PHE A 250 -6.93 -12.16 26.82
CA PHE A 250 -5.93 -13.22 26.96
C PHE A 250 -5.75 -13.60 28.43
N ALA A 251 -5.58 -12.63 29.32
CA ALA A 251 -5.39 -12.85 30.75
C ALA A 251 -6.57 -13.58 31.39
N LYS A 252 -7.81 -13.16 31.08
CA LYS A 252 -9.02 -13.84 31.57
C LYS A 252 -9.13 -15.28 31.09
N ARG A 253 -8.71 -15.55 29.85
CA ARG A 253 -8.77 -16.92 29.29
C ARG A 253 -7.75 -17.85 29.93
N PHE A 254 -6.55 -17.35 30.21
CA PHE A 254 -5.44 -18.15 30.73
C PHE A 254 -5.19 -17.97 32.24
N ASP A 255 -6.13 -17.32 32.94
CA ASP A 255 -6.07 -17.04 34.38
C ASP A 255 -4.77 -16.34 34.81
N LEU A 256 -4.38 -15.31 34.04
CA LEU A 256 -3.16 -14.53 34.29
C LEU A 256 -3.46 -13.30 35.16
N PRO A 257 -2.47 -12.80 35.93
CA PRO A 257 -2.67 -11.65 36.81
C PRO A 257 -3.09 -10.39 36.05
N ILE A 258 -4.03 -9.65 36.63
CA ILE A 258 -4.51 -8.35 36.14
C ILE A 258 -4.24 -7.33 37.23
N VAL A 259 -3.30 -6.41 36.98
CA VAL A 259 -2.87 -5.39 37.94
C VAL A 259 -3.25 -4.01 37.43
N GLU A 260 -4.13 -3.32 38.16
CA GLU A 260 -4.51 -1.93 37.84
C GLU A 260 -3.37 -0.98 38.21
N VAL A 261 -2.93 -0.19 37.23
CA VAL A 261 -1.91 0.86 37.42
C VAL A 261 -2.39 2.27 37.09
N ILE A 262 -3.61 2.41 36.58
CA ILE A 262 -4.26 3.69 36.32
C ILE A 262 -5.66 3.62 36.89
N LYS A 263 -5.97 4.58 37.77
CA LYS A 263 -7.28 4.71 38.38
C LYS A 263 -8.28 5.29 37.36
N GLY A 264 -9.45 4.66 37.23
CA GLY A 264 -10.57 5.28 36.50
C GLY A 264 -11.66 4.35 35.99
N GLY A 265 -11.41 3.04 35.94
CA GLY A 265 -12.39 2.03 35.50
C GLY A 265 -12.68 0.97 36.55
N ASN A 266 -13.46 -0.04 36.17
CA ASN A 266 -13.61 -1.27 36.94
C ASN A 266 -13.00 -2.45 36.15
N ILE A 267 -11.74 -2.75 36.48
CA ILE A 267 -10.95 -3.82 35.85
C ILE A 267 -11.51 -5.23 36.07
N GLU A 268 -12.49 -5.43 36.95
CA GLU A 268 -13.16 -6.72 37.08
C GLU A 268 -14.06 -7.02 35.88
N ASN A 269 -14.62 -5.97 35.27
CA ASN A 269 -15.54 -6.04 34.14
C ASN A 269 -14.82 -5.82 32.82
N GLU A 270 -14.04 -4.74 32.71
CA GLU A 270 -13.43 -4.30 31.45
C GLU A 270 -12.09 -3.56 31.70
N PRO A 271 -11.14 -3.62 30.74
CA PRO A 271 -9.89 -2.89 30.86
C PRO A 271 -10.09 -1.39 30.70
N TYR A 272 -9.32 -0.60 31.44
CA TYR A 272 -9.37 0.85 31.39
C TYR A 272 -8.23 1.43 30.55
N ALA A 273 -8.50 1.75 29.28
CA ALA A 273 -7.51 2.33 28.37
C ALA A 273 -7.35 3.86 28.50
N GLY A 274 -8.19 4.50 29.32
CA GLY A 274 -8.26 5.96 29.49
C GLY A 274 -7.06 6.57 30.23
N ASP A 275 -7.19 7.87 30.48
CA ASP A 275 -6.19 8.66 31.19
C ASP A 275 -6.65 8.88 32.63
N GLY A 276 -5.76 8.64 33.58
CA GLY A 276 -6.05 8.75 35.00
C GLY A 276 -4.80 8.91 35.85
N GLU A 277 -5.01 8.97 37.16
CA GLU A 277 -3.92 9.00 38.14
C GLU A 277 -3.25 7.63 38.20
N HIS A 278 -1.92 7.60 38.11
CA HIS A 278 -1.17 6.36 38.26
C HIS A 278 -1.20 5.87 39.71
N ILE A 279 -1.46 4.58 39.87
CA ILE A 279 -1.48 3.85 41.14
C ILE A 279 -0.64 2.57 40.99
N ASN A 280 -0.28 1.92 42.09
CA ASN A 280 0.52 0.68 42.09
C ASN A 280 1.79 0.72 41.21
N SER A 281 2.33 1.93 40.97
CA SER A 281 3.40 2.19 39.99
C SER A 281 4.61 2.88 40.62
N GLY A 282 4.83 2.64 41.92
CA GLY A 282 5.96 3.17 42.68
C GLY A 282 6.16 4.68 42.49
N TYR A 283 7.26 5.06 41.83
CA TYR A 283 7.63 6.46 41.61
C TYR A 283 6.77 7.20 40.57
N LEU A 284 5.85 6.52 39.89
CA LEU A 284 4.87 7.14 39.00
C LEU A 284 3.56 7.49 39.69
N ASN A 285 3.33 7.02 40.92
CA ASN A 285 2.07 7.25 41.62
C ASN A 285 1.72 8.76 41.69
N GLY A 286 0.46 9.10 41.44
CA GLY A 286 -0.03 10.47 41.43
C GLY A 286 0.20 11.25 40.13
N LEU A 287 0.95 10.69 39.17
CA LEU A 287 1.21 11.35 37.89
C LEU A 287 0.10 11.10 36.88
N ASN A 288 -0.09 12.07 35.98
CA ASN A 288 -0.87 11.87 34.76
C ASN A 288 -0.05 11.11 33.71
N LYS A 289 -0.71 10.67 32.64
CA LYS A 289 -0.11 9.86 31.56
C LYS A 289 1.13 10.49 30.94
N GLU A 290 1.06 11.74 30.50
CA GLU A 290 2.18 12.40 29.81
C GLU A 290 3.42 12.50 30.71
N ALA A 291 3.23 12.91 31.98
CA ALA A 291 4.32 12.98 32.94
C ALA A 291 4.85 11.58 33.32
N ALA A 292 3.98 10.58 33.42
CA ALA A 292 4.37 9.20 33.71
C ALA A 292 5.20 8.59 32.58
N ILE A 293 4.76 8.71 31.32
CA ILE A 293 5.51 8.28 30.12
C ILE A 293 6.90 8.94 30.11
N ALA A 294 6.96 10.26 30.27
CA ALA A 294 8.24 10.98 30.25
C ALA A 294 9.18 10.50 31.37
N LYS A 295 8.66 10.34 32.60
CA LYS A 295 9.44 9.97 33.77
C LYS A 295 9.98 8.54 33.72
N ILE A 296 9.16 7.57 33.29
CA ILE A 296 9.62 6.17 33.19
C ILE A 296 10.63 5.99 32.05
N ILE A 297 10.41 6.64 30.91
CA ILE A 297 11.36 6.61 29.80
C ILE A 297 12.69 7.23 30.22
N ASP A 298 12.69 8.40 30.86
CA ASP A 298 13.91 9.05 31.35
C ASP A 298 14.69 8.16 32.33
N LYS A 299 13.99 7.57 33.31
CA LYS A 299 14.63 6.67 34.28
C LYS A 299 15.26 5.45 33.61
N LEU A 300 14.47 4.70 32.83
CA LEU A 300 14.95 3.46 32.20
C LEU A 300 15.97 3.74 31.09
N SER A 301 15.95 4.92 30.47
CA SER A 301 16.97 5.30 29.49
C SER A 301 18.33 5.55 30.14
N LYS A 302 18.37 6.13 31.35
CA LYS A 302 19.62 6.29 32.13
C LYS A 302 20.26 4.96 32.51
N GLU A 303 19.46 3.91 32.61
CA GLU A 303 19.89 2.53 32.88
C GLU A 303 20.18 1.74 31.59
N GLY A 304 19.98 2.32 30.41
CA GLY A 304 20.18 1.66 29.11
C GLY A 304 19.10 0.63 28.74
N ILE A 305 17.99 0.61 29.49
CA ILE A 305 16.89 -0.35 29.39
C ILE A 305 15.81 0.14 28.43
N ALA A 306 15.55 1.45 28.37
CA ALA A 306 14.56 2.03 27.46
C ALA A 306 15.16 3.06 26.50
N LYS A 307 14.46 3.29 25.39
CA LYS A 307 14.78 4.34 24.42
C LYS A 307 13.48 4.86 23.80
N LYS A 308 13.31 6.18 23.73
CA LYS A 308 12.20 6.77 22.96
C LYS A 308 12.35 6.39 21.49
N THR A 309 11.31 5.81 20.91
CA THR A 309 11.32 5.24 19.57
C THR A 309 10.02 5.59 18.84
N VAL A 310 10.13 5.87 17.54
CA VAL A 310 8.99 5.96 16.64
C VAL A 310 8.88 4.64 15.89
N ASN A 311 7.69 4.08 15.83
CA ASN A 311 7.40 2.85 15.11
C ASN A 311 6.32 3.09 14.05
N TYR A 312 6.32 2.27 13.01
CA TYR A 312 5.37 2.35 11.91
C TYR A 312 4.69 1.00 11.70
N LYS A 313 3.44 1.03 11.22
CA LYS A 313 2.77 -0.17 10.67
C LYS A 313 3.28 -0.49 9.26
N LEU A 314 3.69 0.55 8.52
CA LEU A 314 4.28 0.41 7.19
C LEU A 314 5.46 -0.56 7.21
N ARG A 315 5.58 -1.36 6.16
CA ARG A 315 6.72 -2.23 5.93
C ARG A 315 7.41 -1.84 4.64
N ASP A 316 8.64 -2.32 4.52
CA ASP A 316 9.37 -2.21 3.27
C ASP A 316 8.67 -2.98 2.15
N TRP A 317 8.69 -2.39 0.96
CA TRP A 317 7.88 -2.83 -0.16
C TRP A 317 8.57 -3.99 -0.87
N LEU A 318 7.98 -5.19 -0.78
CA LEU A 318 8.45 -6.39 -1.49
C LEU A 318 8.13 -6.30 -2.99
N ILE A 319 9.17 -6.19 -3.82
CA ILE A 319 9.06 -5.96 -5.27
C ILE A 319 9.38 -7.17 -6.15
N SER A 320 10.10 -8.18 -5.65
CA SER A 320 10.41 -9.38 -6.43
C SER A 320 9.17 -10.20 -6.76
N ARG A 321 9.07 -10.75 -7.96
CA ARG A 321 8.00 -11.65 -8.39
C ARG A 321 8.59 -12.85 -9.13
N GLN A 322 8.11 -14.05 -8.81
CA GLN A 322 8.53 -15.31 -9.44
C GLN A 322 7.76 -15.51 -10.74
N ARG A 323 7.80 -14.51 -11.62
CA ARG A 323 7.04 -14.41 -12.85
C ARG A 323 7.94 -14.04 -14.00
N TYR A 324 7.56 -14.50 -15.19
CA TYR A 324 8.23 -14.11 -16.43
C TYR A 324 7.86 -12.68 -16.86
N TRP A 325 6.56 -12.35 -16.87
CA TRP A 325 6.08 -11.09 -17.45
C TRP A 325 6.21 -9.91 -16.49
N GLY A 326 7.43 -9.38 -16.38
CA GLY A 326 7.77 -8.20 -15.59
C GLY A 326 9.19 -7.73 -15.92
N ALA A 327 9.54 -6.50 -15.54
CA ALA A 327 10.87 -5.96 -15.81
C ALA A 327 11.94 -6.75 -15.03
N PRO A 328 12.97 -7.34 -15.68
CA PRO A 328 14.01 -8.09 -14.98
C PRO A 328 14.75 -7.22 -13.97
N ILE A 329 15.04 -7.76 -12.78
CA ILE A 329 15.86 -7.06 -11.78
C ILE A 329 17.32 -7.04 -12.28
N PRO A 330 17.96 -5.87 -12.42
CA PRO A 330 19.27 -5.72 -13.06
C PRO A 330 20.45 -6.05 -12.11
N ILE A 331 20.43 -7.25 -11.53
CA ILE A 331 21.45 -7.76 -10.60
C ILE A 331 22.03 -9.07 -11.13
N VAL A 332 23.32 -9.29 -10.86
CA VAL A 332 23.99 -10.57 -11.08
C VAL A 332 24.65 -11.07 -9.79
N TYR A 333 24.68 -12.38 -9.62
CA TYR A 333 25.28 -13.07 -8.50
C TYR A 333 26.57 -13.76 -8.96
N CYS A 334 27.69 -13.36 -8.38
CA CYS A 334 28.99 -13.96 -8.61
C CYS A 334 29.49 -14.61 -7.32
N GLU A 335 29.99 -15.84 -7.39
CA GLU A 335 30.49 -16.55 -6.20
C GLU A 335 31.64 -15.81 -5.50
N LYS A 336 32.47 -15.06 -6.25
CA LYS A 336 33.61 -14.31 -5.70
C LYS A 336 33.25 -12.90 -5.25
N CYS A 337 32.32 -12.24 -5.94
CA CYS A 337 32.00 -10.83 -5.72
C CYS A 337 30.67 -10.61 -4.99
N GLY A 338 29.90 -11.67 -4.77
CA GLY A 338 28.53 -11.61 -4.28
C GLY A 338 27.60 -10.96 -5.30
N GLU A 339 26.65 -10.20 -4.77
CA GLU A 339 25.67 -9.42 -5.52
C GLU A 339 26.32 -8.22 -6.23
N GLN A 340 26.08 -8.07 -7.53
CA GLN A 340 26.65 -6.99 -8.34
C GLN A 340 25.58 -6.37 -9.25
N PRO A 341 25.46 -5.03 -9.30
CA PRO A 341 24.55 -4.36 -10.22
C PRO A 341 25.04 -4.49 -11.67
N VAL A 342 24.10 -4.69 -12.60
CA VAL A 342 24.37 -4.56 -14.03
C VAL A 342 24.79 -3.11 -14.33
N PRO A 343 25.86 -2.85 -15.11
CA PRO A 343 26.23 -1.49 -15.47
C PRO A 343 25.11 -0.77 -16.24
N GLU A 344 24.88 0.52 -15.98
CA GLU A 344 23.78 1.28 -16.60
C GLU A 344 23.85 1.29 -18.14
N LYS A 345 25.05 1.31 -18.70
CA LYS A 345 25.29 1.24 -20.15
C LYS A 345 24.86 -0.08 -20.79
N ASP A 346 24.73 -1.15 -20.00
CA ASP A 346 24.36 -2.49 -20.45
C ASP A 346 22.85 -2.74 -20.26
N LEU A 347 22.09 -1.72 -19.81
CA LEU A 347 20.63 -1.76 -19.77
C LEU A 347 20.04 -1.52 -21.17
N PRO A 348 18.90 -2.15 -21.52
CA PRO A 348 18.10 -3.01 -20.65
C PRO A 348 18.61 -4.46 -20.58
N VAL A 349 18.43 -5.10 -19.41
CA VAL A 349 18.41 -6.56 -19.33
C VAL A 349 17.09 -7.02 -19.95
N LYS A 350 17.13 -7.52 -21.19
CA LYS A 350 15.93 -7.87 -21.94
C LYS A 350 15.32 -9.18 -21.45
N LEU A 351 13.98 -9.24 -21.42
CA LEU A 351 13.28 -10.51 -21.27
C LEU A 351 13.54 -11.40 -22.50
N PRO A 352 13.86 -12.69 -22.32
CA PRO A 352 13.99 -13.64 -23.42
C PRO A 352 12.62 -13.96 -24.01
N GLU A 353 12.49 -14.02 -25.34
CA GLU A 353 11.20 -14.19 -26.01
C GLU A 353 10.61 -15.61 -25.90
N ASN A 354 11.48 -16.62 -25.80
CA ASN A 354 11.11 -18.04 -25.85
C ASN A 354 11.37 -18.73 -24.51
N VAL A 355 10.45 -18.57 -23.55
CA VAL A 355 10.57 -19.18 -22.21
C VAL A 355 9.58 -20.33 -22.02
N GLY A 356 10.06 -21.44 -21.47
CA GLY A 356 9.21 -22.55 -21.05
C GLY A 356 8.46 -22.24 -19.76
N PHE A 357 7.13 -22.19 -19.82
CA PHE A 357 6.28 -22.00 -18.64
C PHE A 357 5.98 -23.35 -17.97
N LYS A 358 6.56 -23.59 -16.79
CA LYS A 358 6.24 -24.74 -15.95
C LYS A 358 5.65 -24.27 -14.62
N PRO A 359 4.64 -24.95 -14.05
CA PRO A 359 4.03 -24.57 -12.78
C PRO A 359 4.90 -25.02 -11.60
N THR A 360 6.14 -24.55 -11.53
CA THR A 360 7.11 -24.95 -10.50
C THR A 360 7.01 -24.12 -9.22
N GLY A 361 6.29 -22.99 -9.24
CA GLY A 361 6.35 -22.01 -8.16
C GLY A 361 7.69 -21.25 -8.11
N GLU A 362 8.47 -21.30 -9.18
CA GLU A 362 9.69 -20.51 -9.38
C GLU A 362 9.56 -19.66 -10.65
N SER A 363 10.39 -18.62 -10.77
CA SER A 363 10.39 -17.80 -11.98
C SER A 363 10.71 -18.66 -13.22
N PRO A 364 9.92 -18.57 -14.31
CA PRO A 364 10.23 -19.28 -15.55
C PRO A 364 11.61 -18.92 -16.12
N LEU A 365 12.12 -17.72 -15.82
CA LEU A 365 13.45 -17.27 -16.24
C LEU A 365 14.57 -18.16 -15.68
N LYS A 366 14.35 -18.81 -14.54
CA LYS A 366 15.34 -19.70 -13.92
C LYS A 366 15.65 -20.94 -14.77
N LEU A 367 14.75 -21.32 -15.67
CA LEU A 367 14.91 -22.46 -16.57
C LEU A 367 15.60 -22.10 -17.89
N ASP A 368 15.82 -20.81 -18.15
CA ASP A 368 16.47 -20.32 -19.36
C ASP A 368 17.98 -20.10 -19.09
N ASN A 369 18.79 -21.08 -19.49
CA ASN A 369 20.24 -21.03 -19.28
C ASN A 369 20.91 -19.88 -20.04
N ASP A 370 20.39 -19.47 -21.19
CA ASP A 370 20.98 -18.41 -22.01
C ASP A 370 20.74 -17.03 -21.38
N PHE A 371 19.58 -16.86 -20.74
CA PHE A 371 19.30 -15.69 -19.93
C PHE A 371 20.09 -15.68 -18.61
N VAL A 372 20.04 -16.79 -17.86
CA VAL A 372 20.58 -16.86 -16.49
C VAL A 372 22.10 -16.73 -16.47
N ASN A 373 22.81 -17.43 -17.35
CA ASN A 373 24.26 -17.47 -17.30
C ASN A 373 24.86 -16.20 -17.93
N THR A 374 25.73 -15.51 -17.19
CA THR A 374 26.36 -14.26 -17.62
C THR A 374 27.76 -14.11 -17.03
N ILE A 375 28.42 -13.00 -17.34
CA ILE A 375 29.69 -12.61 -16.74
C ILE A 375 29.47 -11.61 -15.60
N CYS A 376 30.32 -11.69 -14.58
CA CYS A 376 30.36 -10.74 -13.48
C CYS A 376 30.94 -9.41 -13.98
N PRO A 377 30.23 -8.28 -13.86
CA PRO A 377 30.72 -6.98 -14.33
C PRO A 377 31.91 -6.47 -13.53
N LYS A 378 32.16 -7.01 -12.32
CA LYS A 378 33.26 -6.59 -11.45
C LYS A 378 34.56 -7.34 -11.70
N CYS A 379 34.52 -8.66 -11.89
CA CYS A 379 35.73 -9.50 -11.97
C CYS A 379 35.87 -10.29 -13.27
N GLY A 380 34.88 -10.24 -14.18
CA GLY A 380 34.89 -10.98 -15.44
C GLY A 380 34.66 -12.49 -15.34
N GLY A 381 34.55 -13.06 -14.13
CA GLY A 381 34.24 -14.47 -13.92
C GLY A 381 32.77 -14.81 -14.21
N THR A 382 32.42 -16.10 -14.16
CA THR A 382 31.03 -16.57 -14.32
C THR A 382 30.12 -16.02 -13.22
N ALA A 383 28.91 -15.63 -13.62
CA ALA A 383 27.86 -15.14 -12.74
C ALA A 383 26.47 -15.61 -13.23
N LYS A 384 25.47 -15.47 -12.38
CA LYS A 384 24.06 -15.75 -12.71
C LYS A 384 23.21 -14.50 -12.54
N ARG A 385 22.33 -14.18 -13.49
CA ARG A 385 21.37 -13.09 -13.34
C ARG A 385 20.34 -13.39 -12.26
N GLU A 386 19.82 -12.34 -11.64
CA GLU A 386 18.55 -12.43 -10.92
C GLU A 386 17.44 -12.87 -11.89
N THR A 387 16.61 -13.79 -11.43
CA THR A 387 15.52 -14.39 -12.20
C THR A 387 14.15 -13.90 -11.79
N ASP A 388 14.05 -13.27 -10.62
CA ASP A 388 12.84 -12.56 -10.24
C ASP A 388 12.67 -11.30 -11.10
N THR A 389 11.42 -11.00 -11.44
CA THR A 389 11.04 -9.76 -12.09
C THR A 389 10.46 -8.78 -11.08
N MET A 390 10.40 -7.51 -11.44
CA MET A 390 9.81 -6.47 -10.60
C MET A 390 8.28 -6.50 -10.69
N ASP A 391 7.62 -6.25 -9.56
CA ASP A 391 6.18 -6.05 -9.48
C ASP A 391 5.69 -4.94 -10.41
N THR A 392 4.47 -5.10 -10.92
CA THR A 392 3.86 -4.15 -11.87
C THR A 392 3.72 -2.74 -11.31
N PHE A 393 3.58 -2.59 -9.99
CA PHE A 393 3.52 -1.27 -9.34
C PHE A 393 4.83 -0.50 -9.46
N VAL A 394 5.97 -1.16 -9.66
CA VAL A 394 7.24 -0.48 -9.90
C VAL A 394 7.16 0.33 -11.20
N CYS A 395 6.62 -0.26 -12.28
CA CYS A 395 6.44 0.45 -13.54
C CYS A 395 5.42 1.60 -13.43
N SER A 396 4.34 1.44 -12.66
CA SER A 396 3.31 2.47 -12.53
C SER A 396 3.62 3.54 -11.47
N SER A 397 4.72 3.42 -10.72
CA SER A 397 5.11 4.43 -9.72
C SER A 397 5.79 5.66 -10.31
N TRP A 398 6.07 5.68 -11.61
CA TRP A 398 6.83 6.76 -12.25
C TRP A 398 6.40 7.09 -13.70
N TYR A 399 5.41 6.40 -14.26
CA TYR A 399 5.01 6.56 -15.66
C TYR A 399 4.59 7.99 -16.04
N PHE A 400 4.00 8.74 -15.10
CA PHE A 400 3.68 10.15 -15.27
C PHE A 400 4.93 11.02 -15.47
N LEU A 401 6.09 10.62 -14.94
CA LEU A 401 7.38 11.24 -15.26
C LEU A 401 7.78 10.95 -16.71
N ARG A 402 7.58 9.72 -17.17
CA ARG A 402 7.95 9.32 -18.53
C ARG A 402 7.14 10.04 -19.60
N TYR A 403 5.86 10.33 -19.34
CA TYR A 403 5.03 11.07 -20.28
C TYR A 403 5.59 12.45 -20.63
N ALA A 404 6.38 13.08 -19.76
CA ALA A 404 7.02 14.35 -20.06
C ALA A 404 8.03 14.23 -21.22
N ASP A 405 8.68 13.07 -21.37
CA ASP A 405 9.74 12.83 -22.37
C ASP A 405 9.85 11.34 -22.79
N PRO A 406 8.84 10.82 -23.50
CA PRO A 406 8.62 9.38 -23.67
C PRO A 406 9.61 8.68 -24.61
N ASN A 407 10.27 9.45 -25.48
CA ASN A 407 11.19 8.96 -26.50
C ASN A 407 12.68 9.17 -26.15
N ASN A 408 12.98 9.65 -24.93
CA ASN A 408 14.36 9.90 -24.51
C ASN A 408 15.10 8.60 -24.20
N ASP A 409 16.20 8.35 -24.89
CA ASP A 409 17.02 7.13 -24.80
C ASP A 409 18.25 7.29 -23.87
N LYS A 410 18.51 8.51 -23.39
CA LYS A 410 19.66 8.87 -22.54
C LYS A 410 19.32 9.04 -21.06
N GLU A 411 18.09 9.43 -20.74
CA GLU A 411 17.58 9.57 -19.38
C GLU A 411 16.09 9.19 -19.30
N PHE A 412 15.58 8.96 -18.08
CA PHE A 412 14.18 8.55 -17.89
C PHE A 412 13.20 9.67 -18.29
N ALA A 413 13.59 10.93 -18.12
CA ALA A 413 12.99 12.12 -18.74
C ALA A 413 13.91 13.32 -18.53
N SER A 414 13.95 14.25 -19.50
CA SER A 414 14.80 15.44 -19.37
C SER A 414 14.30 16.44 -18.33
N LYS A 415 15.25 17.10 -17.67
CA LYS A 415 14.96 18.15 -16.66
C LYS A 415 14.10 19.28 -17.22
N GLU A 416 14.30 19.64 -18.49
CA GLU A 416 13.50 20.66 -19.17
C GLU A 416 12.04 20.23 -19.28
N ASN A 417 11.78 19.03 -19.79
CA ASN A 417 10.42 18.51 -19.93
C ASN A 417 9.75 18.25 -18.58
N ILE A 418 10.48 17.75 -17.59
CA ILE A 418 9.98 17.60 -16.22
C ILE A 418 9.55 18.96 -15.67
N LYS A 419 10.40 19.99 -15.77
CA LYS A 419 10.07 21.34 -15.29
C LYS A 419 8.87 21.94 -16.01
N LYS A 420 8.67 21.61 -17.29
CA LYS A 420 7.56 22.12 -18.10
C LYS A 420 6.21 21.50 -17.71
N TRP A 421 6.18 20.21 -17.39
CA TRP A 421 4.94 19.44 -17.27
C TRP A 421 4.59 19.01 -15.85
N LEU A 422 5.52 19.03 -14.91
CA LEU A 422 5.36 18.40 -13.59
C LEU A 422 5.58 19.38 -12.43
N PRO A 423 4.94 19.13 -11.27
CA PRO A 423 4.09 17.98 -10.90
C PRO A 423 2.75 17.93 -11.65
N VAL A 424 2.03 16.79 -11.58
CA VAL A 424 0.73 16.64 -12.23
C VAL A 424 -0.31 17.49 -11.48
N ASP A 425 -0.95 18.42 -12.18
CA ASP A 425 -1.93 19.35 -11.59
C ASP A 425 -3.16 18.63 -11.02
N MET A 426 -3.75 17.74 -11.82
CA MET A 426 -4.97 17.00 -11.48
C MET A 426 -4.81 15.53 -11.88
N TYR A 427 -4.88 14.63 -10.89
CA TYR A 427 -4.88 13.19 -11.11
C TYR A 427 -6.26 12.60 -10.85
N VAL A 428 -6.71 11.72 -11.74
CA VAL A 428 -8.04 11.08 -11.67
C VAL A 428 -7.86 9.57 -11.70
N GLY A 429 -8.37 8.88 -10.69
CA GLY A 429 -8.23 7.43 -10.58
C GLY A 429 -9.06 6.85 -9.45
N GLY A 430 -9.30 5.54 -9.46
CA GLY A 430 -10.16 4.90 -8.46
C GLY A 430 -9.57 4.87 -7.05
N ALA A 431 -10.44 4.89 -6.03
CA ALA A 431 -10.04 4.89 -4.62
C ALA A 431 -9.33 3.59 -4.18
N GLU A 432 -9.45 2.51 -4.96
CA GLU A 432 -8.72 1.25 -4.75
C GLU A 432 -7.20 1.40 -4.76
N HIS A 433 -6.67 2.47 -5.33
CA HIS A 433 -5.23 2.73 -5.42
C HIS A 433 -4.67 3.61 -4.29
N SER A 434 -5.48 3.92 -3.27
CA SER A 434 -5.15 4.83 -2.16
C SER A 434 -3.86 4.46 -1.40
N VAL A 435 -3.67 3.18 -1.05
CA VAL A 435 -2.49 2.71 -0.29
C VAL A 435 -1.50 1.90 -1.12
N LEU A 436 -1.78 1.76 -2.42
CA LEU A 436 -0.97 1.06 -3.41
C LEU A 436 -0.24 2.07 -4.30
N HIS A 437 -0.68 2.20 -5.55
CA HIS A 437 -0.08 3.04 -6.57
C HIS A 437 0.13 4.49 -6.12
N LEU A 438 -0.84 5.09 -5.41
CA LEU A 438 -0.69 6.47 -4.93
C LEU A 438 0.42 6.58 -3.88
N LEU A 439 0.54 5.62 -2.96
CA LEU A 439 1.60 5.62 -1.95
C LEU A 439 2.97 5.36 -2.58
N TYR A 440 3.06 4.38 -3.48
CA TYR A 440 4.32 4.04 -4.18
C TYR A 440 4.81 5.15 -5.10
N SER A 441 3.91 5.84 -5.80
CA SER A 441 4.26 6.99 -6.66
C SER A 441 4.85 8.13 -5.85
N ARG A 442 4.25 8.42 -4.68
CA ARG A 442 4.78 9.42 -3.75
C ARG A 442 6.16 9.04 -3.24
N PHE A 443 6.37 7.78 -2.86
CA PHE A 443 7.68 7.28 -2.46
C PHE A 443 8.73 7.47 -3.57
N PHE A 444 8.43 7.09 -4.80
CA PHE A 444 9.35 7.27 -5.94
C PHE A 444 9.73 8.74 -6.16
N VAL A 445 8.74 9.63 -6.16
CA VAL A 445 8.99 11.08 -6.31
C VAL A 445 9.82 11.63 -5.15
N LYS A 446 9.52 11.27 -3.90
CA LYS A 446 10.31 11.70 -2.74
C LYS A 446 11.74 11.19 -2.78
N ALA A 447 11.95 9.94 -3.18
CA ALA A 447 13.28 9.37 -3.34
C ALA A 447 14.09 10.10 -4.42
N LEU A 448 13.49 10.36 -5.58
CA LEU A 448 14.13 11.12 -6.67
C LEU A 448 14.39 12.58 -6.28
N HIS A 449 13.45 13.23 -5.59
CA HIS A 449 13.60 14.59 -5.08
C HIS A 449 14.75 14.72 -4.08
N LYS A 450 14.80 13.82 -3.08
CA LYS A 450 15.85 13.77 -2.05
C LYS A 450 17.26 13.67 -2.65
N HIS A 451 17.39 13.06 -3.83
CA HIS A 451 18.66 12.90 -4.54
C HIS A 451 18.84 13.90 -5.72
N GLY A 452 18.02 14.95 -5.79
CA GLY A 452 18.20 16.07 -6.72
C GLY A 452 17.77 15.83 -8.16
N TYR A 453 17.01 14.77 -8.44
CA TYR A 453 16.46 14.51 -9.79
C TYR A 453 15.19 15.31 -10.08
N LEU A 454 14.42 15.66 -9.04
CA LEU A 454 13.17 16.42 -9.15
C LEU A 454 13.23 17.67 -8.26
N ASN A 455 12.55 18.73 -8.68
CA ASN A 455 12.39 19.98 -7.93
C ASN A 455 11.05 20.05 -7.14
N PHE A 456 10.31 18.95 -7.11
CA PHE A 456 9.06 18.78 -6.37
C PHE A 456 9.09 17.43 -5.65
N ASP A 457 8.31 17.28 -4.58
CA ASP A 457 8.33 16.12 -3.68
C ASP A 457 6.97 15.42 -3.53
N GLU A 458 5.99 15.81 -4.35
CA GLU A 458 4.70 15.12 -4.51
C GLU A 458 4.34 15.03 -6.01
N PRO A 459 3.88 13.86 -6.49
CA PRO A 459 3.59 13.62 -7.90
C PRO A 459 2.32 14.32 -8.40
N PHE A 460 1.28 14.38 -7.57
CA PHE A 460 -0.08 14.79 -7.95
C PHE A 460 -0.56 15.88 -6.98
N THR A 461 -0.67 17.13 -7.41
CA THR A 461 -1.05 18.24 -6.53
C THR A 461 -2.52 18.19 -6.14
N ALA A 462 -3.39 17.75 -7.05
CA ALA A 462 -4.78 17.43 -6.78
C ALA A 462 -5.14 16.01 -7.20
N LEU A 463 -6.10 15.41 -6.49
CA LEU A 463 -6.62 14.07 -6.75
C LEU A 463 -8.14 14.10 -6.69
N ARG A 464 -8.80 13.47 -7.66
CA ARG A 464 -10.23 13.16 -7.61
C ARG A 464 -10.45 11.68 -7.87
N HIS A 465 -11.27 11.06 -7.03
CA HIS A 465 -11.68 9.67 -7.24
C HIS A 465 -12.99 9.64 -8.02
N GLN A 466 -13.02 8.93 -9.14
CA GLN A 466 -14.28 8.60 -9.77
C GLN A 466 -15.03 7.54 -8.96
N GLY A 467 -16.35 7.64 -8.98
CA GLY A 467 -17.22 6.59 -8.49
C GLY A 467 -17.20 5.35 -9.37
N MET A 468 -17.61 4.21 -8.81
CA MET A 468 -17.59 2.94 -9.53
C MET A 468 -18.83 2.80 -10.39
N ILE A 469 -18.65 2.54 -11.69
CA ILE A 469 -19.76 2.17 -12.58
C ILE A 469 -20.08 0.69 -12.37
N LEU A 470 -21.34 0.42 -12.06
CA LEU A 470 -21.86 -0.91 -11.81
C LEU A 470 -22.62 -1.40 -13.05
N GLY A 471 -22.67 -2.72 -13.24
CA GLY A 471 -23.54 -3.31 -14.25
C GLY A 471 -25.02 -3.02 -13.96
N PRO A 472 -25.92 -3.30 -14.92
CA PRO A 472 -27.36 -3.07 -14.74
C PRO A 472 -27.97 -3.78 -13.53
N ASN A 473 -27.31 -4.85 -13.05
CA ASN A 473 -27.67 -5.60 -11.86
C ASN A 473 -27.16 -5.00 -10.53
N GLY A 474 -26.55 -3.81 -10.57
CA GLY A 474 -25.98 -3.15 -9.38
C GLY A 474 -24.70 -3.80 -8.85
N LEU A 475 -24.09 -4.73 -9.61
CA LEU A 475 -22.82 -5.35 -9.23
C LEU A 475 -21.67 -4.77 -10.04
N LYS A 476 -20.46 -4.73 -9.46
CA LYS A 476 -19.23 -4.35 -10.18
C LYS A 476 -19.13 -5.13 -11.50
N MET A 477 -18.86 -4.42 -12.60
CA MET A 477 -18.66 -5.06 -13.90
C MET A 477 -17.40 -5.92 -13.88
N SER A 478 -17.52 -7.20 -14.26
CA SER A 478 -16.36 -8.07 -14.45
C SER A 478 -16.61 -9.07 -15.58
N LYS A 479 -15.56 -9.38 -16.35
CA LYS A 479 -15.63 -10.37 -17.43
C LYS A 479 -16.12 -11.73 -16.92
N SER A 480 -15.70 -12.12 -15.72
CA SER A 480 -16.12 -13.37 -15.07
C SER A 480 -17.61 -13.44 -14.73
N LYS A 481 -18.27 -12.30 -14.52
CA LYS A 481 -19.71 -12.22 -14.19
C LYS A 481 -20.59 -12.00 -15.42
N GLY A 482 -20.00 -11.81 -16.61
CA GLY A 482 -20.74 -11.57 -17.85
C GLY A 482 -21.61 -10.31 -17.84
N ASN A 483 -21.39 -9.37 -16.90
CA ASN A 483 -22.19 -8.16 -16.72
C ASN A 483 -21.48 -6.89 -17.23
N VAL A 484 -20.44 -7.06 -18.04
CA VAL A 484 -19.71 -5.96 -18.69
C VAL A 484 -20.57 -5.45 -19.84
N VAL A 485 -20.75 -4.13 -19.91
CA VAL A 485 -21.32 -3.48 -21.08
C VAL A 485 -20.16 -3.05 -21.97
N ASP A 486 -20.11 -3.54 -23.21
CA ASP A 486 -19.08 -3.12 -24.17
C ASP A 486 -19.42 -1.70 -24.66
N PRO A 487 -18.53 -0.70 -24.46
CA PRO A 487 -18.79 0.66 -24.91
C PRO A 487 -18.98 0.74 -26.43
N ASP A 488 -18.36 -0.14 -27.23
CA ASP A 488 -18.43 -0.06 -28.69
C ASP A 488 -19.87 -0.22 -29.20
N GLU A 489 -20.62 -1.20 -28.67
CA GLU A 489 -22.02 -1.44 -29.06
C GLU A 489 -22.90 -0.22 -28.78
N ILE A 490 -22.66 0.45 -27.64
CA ILE A 490 -23.45 1.63 -27.25
C ILE A 490 -23.06 2.85 -28.07
N VAL A 491 -21.78 3.00 -28.40
CA VAL A 491 -21.30 4.10 -29.28
C VAL A 491 -21.87 3.94 -30.68
N ASP A 492 -21.90 2.72 -31.22
CA ASP A 492 -22.46 2.46 -32.54
C ASP A 492 -23.97 2.78 -32.59
N GLU A 493 -24.71 2.53 -31.50
CA GLU A 493 -26.15 2.79 -31.42
C GLU A 493 -26.48 4.27 -31.17
N PHE A 494 -25.81 4.93 -30.21
CA PHE A 494 -26.21 6.27 -29.73
C PHE A 494 -25.26 7.40 -30.14
N GLY A 495 -24.05 7.07 -30.56
CA GLY A 495 -22.94 7.99 -30.80
C GLY A 495 -22.13 8.30 -29.54
N ALA A 496 -20.84 8.60 -29.72
CA ALA A 496 -19.89 8.82 -28.62
C ALA A 496 -20.32 9.95 -27.66
N ASP A 497 -20.87 11.05 -28.19
CA ASP A 497 -21.28 12.19 -27.35
C ASP A 497 -22.45 11.86 -26.44
N ALA A 498 -23.41 11.05 -26.90
CA ALA A 498 -24.52 10.59 -26.06
C ALA A 498 -24.01 9.73 -24.89
N VAL A 499 -23.04 8.86 -25.14
CA VAL A 499 -22.41 8.04 -24.10
C VAL A 499 -21.64 8.90 -23.11
N ARG A 500 -20.82 9.85 -23.58
CA ARG A 500 -20.03 10.75 -22.73
C ARG A 500 -20.91 11.64 -21.85
N LEU A 501 -21.93 12.27 -22.45
CA LEU A 501 -22.88 13.10 -21.72
C LEU A 501 -23.65 12.27 -20.69
N TYR A 502 -24.04 11.04 -21.04
CA TYR A 502 -24.69 10.15 -20.08
C TYR A 502 -23.79 9.81 -18.89
N MET A 503 -22.51 9.48 -19.12
CA MET A 503 -21.55 9.24 -18.05
C MET A 503 -21.36 10.46 -17.14
N GLY A 504 -21.33 11.67 -17.71
CA GLY A 504 -21.27 12.92 -16.95
C GLY A 504 -22.58 13.28 -16.23
N PHE A 505 -23.73 12.82 -16.73
CA PHE A 505 -25.05 13.21 -16.24
C PHE A 505 -25.67 12.25 -15.23
N MET A 506 -25.26 10.98 -15.23
CA MET A 506 -25.93 9.92 -14.45
C MET A 506 -25.90 10.14 -12.92
N GLY A 507 -25.01 10.99 -12.41
CA GLY A 507 -24.92 11.34 -11.00
C GLY A 507 -23.63 12.10 -10.68
N PRO A 508 -23.40 12.40 -9.39
CA PRO A 508 -22.13 12.97 -8.94
C PRO A 508 -20.94 12.10 -9.36
N TYR A 509 -19.87 12.74 -9.83
CA TYR A 509 -18.72 12.06 -10.42
C TYR A 509 -18.04 11.06 -9.47
N ASP A 510 -18.04 11.35 -8.17
CA ASP A 510 -17.42 10.55 -7.12
C ASP A 510 -18.28 9.39 -6.60
N GLN A 511 -19.56 9.32 -6.97
CA GLN A 511 -20.49 8.29 -6.50
C GLN A 511 -20.66 7.15 -7.51
N GLY A 512 -20.65 7.46 -8.82
CA GLY A 512 -20.87 6.47 -9.87
C GLY A 512 -22.31 5.94 -9.84
N GLY A 513 -22.51 4.65 -10.10
CA GLY A 513 -23.83 4.03 -10.04
C GLY A 513 -24.09 2.94 -11.08
N PRO A 514 -25.29 2.32 -11.06
CA PRO A 514 -25.66 1.30 -12.03
C PRO A 514 -25.84 1.88 -13.42
N TRP A 515 -25.27 1.19 -14.40
CA TRP A 515 -25.48 1.51 -15.80
C TRP A 515 -26.93 1.26 -16.20
N ASN A 516 -27.61 2.28 -16.73
CA ASN A 516 -28.98 2.19 -17.19
C ASN A 516 -29.09 2.67 -18.66
N PRO A 517 -29.14 1.73 -19.62
CA PRO A 517 -29.23 2.07 -21.04
C PRO A 517 -30.46 2.92 -21.40
N LYS A 518 -31.56 2.79 -20.65
CA LYS A 518 -32.80 3.54 -20.93
C LYS A 518 -32.63 5.05 -20.79
N SER A 519 -31.66 5.50 -19.99
CA SER A 519 -31.38 6.91 -19.78
C SER A 519 -30.62 7.57 -20.95
N LEU A 520 -29.94 6.78 -21.79
CA LEU A 520 -29.23 7.29 -22.98
C LEU A 520 -30.18 7.94 -23.99
N ALA A 521 -31.40 7.41 -24.14
CA ALA A 521 -32.41 8.00 -25.01
C ALA A 521 -32.78 9.43 -24.56
N GLY A 522 -32.75 9.72 -23.25
CA GLY A 522 -32.97 11.07 -22.73
C GLY A 522 -31.86 12.03 -23.12
N VAL A 523 -30.61 11.60 -22.98
CA VAL A 523 -29.42 12.38 -23.37
C VAL A 523 -29.37 12.60 -24.88
N ARG A 524 -29.72 11.58 -25.67
CA ARG A 524 -29.79 11.71 -27.12
C ARG A 524 -30.80 12.76 -27.57
N ARG A 525 -32.00 12.78 -26.97
CA ARG A 525 -33.00 13.82 -27.24
C ARG A 525 -32.49 15.23 -26.91
N PHE A 526 -31.67 15.38 -25.88
CA PHE A 526 -31.04 16.67 -25.57
C PHE A 526 -30.06 17.10 -26.67
N ILE A 527 -29.20 16.19 -27.14
CA ILE A 527 -28.29 16.47 -28.27
C ILE A 527 -29.09 16.85 -29.52
N ASP A 528 -30.17 16.11 -29.84
CA ASP A 528 -31.01 16.39 -31.00
C ASP A 528 -31.68 17.77 -30.91
N LYS A 529 -32.07 18.21 -29.71
CA LYS A 529 -32.57 19.58 -29.49
C LYS A 529 -31.50 20.64 -29.76
N VAL A 530 -30.29 20.44 -29.25
CA VAL A 530 -29.16 21.36 -29.51
C VAL A 530 -28.88 21.44 -31.01
N TRP A 531 -28.89 20.29 -31.70
CA TRP A 531 -28.72 20.24 -33.15
C TRP A 531 -29.85 20.97 -33.89
N ALA A 532 -31.11 20.78 -33.48
CA ALA A 532 -32.25 21.47 -34.06
C ALA A 532 -32.22 23.00 -33.83
N LEU A 533 -31.69 23.48 -32.70
CA LEU A 533 -31.46 24.90 -32.47
C LEU A 533 -30.41 25.46 -33.43
N TYR A 534 -29.33 24.71 -33.68
CA TYR A 534 -28.29 25.11 -34.64
C TYR A 534 -28.82 25.15 -36.08
N ASP A 535 -29.66 24.20 -36.47
CA ASP A 535 -30.26 24.11 -37.82
C ASP A 535 -31.46 25.07 -38.01
N GLY A 536 -31.92 25.70 -36.92
CA GLY A 536 -33.00 26.69 -36.94
C GLY A 536 -32.59 28.05 -37.49
N GLU A 537 -33.55 28.95 -37.65
CA GLU A 537 -33.27 30.35 -38.03
C GLU A 537 -32.56 31.08 -36.88
N ILE A 538 -31.29 31.41 -37.07
CA ILE A 538 -30.51 32.22 -36.13
C ILE A 538 -31.00 33.67 -36.23
N CYS A 539 -31.59 34.19 -35.17
CA CYS A 539 -31.96 35.60 -35.07
C CYS A 539 -30.72 36.45 -34.74
N GLU A 540 -30.44 37.48 -35.55
CA GLU A 540 -29.36 38.46 -35.32
C GLU A 540 -29.78 39.59 -34.36
N ASN A 541 -30.67 39.31 -33.40
CA ASN A 541 -31.05 40.31 -32.40
C ASN A 541 -30.08 40.24 -31.21
N GLU A 542 -29.68 41.41 -30.69
CA GLU A 542 -29.05 41.46 -29.37
C GLU A 542 -30.09 40.97 -28.35
N GLY A 543 -29.83 39.85 -27.69
CA GLY A 543 -30.77 39.22 -26.74
C GLY A 543 -31.24 40.19 -25.67
N GLU A 544 -32.44 39.97 -25.14
CA GLU A 544 -33.00 40.84 -24.10
C GLU A 544 -32.19 40.74 -22.79
N ASN A 545 -32.26 41.76 -21.94
CA ASN A 545 -31.48 41.82 -20.68
C ASN A 545 -31.68 40.55 -19.80
N ASP A 546 -32.88 39.98 -19.78
CA ASP A 546 -33.19 38.78 -18.99
C ASP A 546 -32.55 37.52 -19.59
N GLU A 547 -32.52 37.40 -20.92
CA GLU A 547 -31.86 36.28 -21.63
C GLU A 547 -30.35 36.32 -21.43
N LEU A 548 -29.75 37.51 -21.53
CA LEU A 548 -28.33 37.72 -21.26
C LEU A 548 -27.99 37.42 -19.79
N MET A 549 -28.87 37.74 -18.86
CA MET A 549 -28.68 37.40 -17.44
C MET A 549 -28.67 35.87 -17.24
N ILE A 550 -29.62 35.14 -17.82
CA ILE A 550 -29.70 33.67 -17.73
C ILE A 550 -28.46 33.02 -18.35
N LEU A 551 -28.00 33.52 -19.50
CA LEU A 551 -26.77 33.06 -20.15
C LEU A 551 -25.56 33.24 -19.24
N ASN A 552 -25.37 34.43 -18.66
CA ASN A 552 -24.24 34.71 -17.76
C ASN A 552 -24.29 33.86 -16.48
N GLN A 553 -25.48 33.67 -15.90
CA GLN A 553 -25.67 32.77 -14.75
C GLN A 553 -25.31 31.32 -15.10
N THR A 554 -25.70 30.86 -16.29
CA THR A 554 -25.38 29.52 -16.79
C THR A 554 -23.88 29.37 -17.04
N ILE A 555 -23.22 30.34 -17.69
CA ILE A 555 -21.78 30.33 -17.91
C ILE A 555 -21.04 30.23 -16.57
N LYS A 556 -21.41 31.07 -15.60
CA LYS A 556 -20.81 31.04 -14.26
C LYS A 556 -20.98 29.69 -13.60
N LYS A 557 -22.22 29.17 -13.55
CA LYS A 557 -22.52 27.90 -12.89
C LYS A 557 -21.82 26.72 -13.56
N VAL A 558 -21.82 26.65 -14.88
CA VAL A 558 -21.16 25.58 -15.63
C VAL A 558 -19.65 25.66 -15.43
N GLY A 559 -19.06 26.86 -15.45
CA GLY A 559 -17.64 27.05 -15.15
C GLY A 559 -17.26 26.54 -13.76
N GLU A 560 -17.97 26.97 -12.72
CA GLU A 560 -17.75 26.53 -11.34
C GLU A 560 -17.96 25.02 -11.17
N ASP A 561 -19.00 24.45 -11.79
CA ASP A 561 -19.28 23.01 -11.72
C ASP A 561 -18.23 22.17 -12.45
N LEU A 562 -17.63 22.67 -13.54
CA LEU A 562 -16.54 21.98 -14.24
C LEU A 562 -15.27 21.93 -13.39
N ASP A 563 -14.92 23.03 -12.73
CA ASP A 563 -13.77 23.09 -11.80
C ASP A 563 -13.95 22.13 -10.62
N ASP A 564 -15.19 21.97 -10.13
CA ASP A 564 -15.56 21.10 -9.01
C ASP A 564 -15.91 19.65 -9.42
N PHE A 565 -15.76 19.27 -10.70
CA PHE A 565 -16.13 17.94 -11.22
C PHE A 565 -17.62 17.58 -11.04
N ARG A 566 -18.49 18.58 -10.96
CA ARG A 566 -19.96 18.43 -10.89
C ARG A 566 -20.58 18.40 -12.29
N PHE A 567 -20.10 17.47 -13.12
CA PHE A 567 -20.53 17.35 -14.52
C PHE A 567 -22.05 17.17 -14.67
N ASN A 568 -22.69 16.49 -13.72
CA ASN A 568 -24.12 16.23 -13.77
C ASN A 568 -24.95 17.51 -13.62
N THR A 569 -24.56 18.41 -12.71
CA THR A 569 -25.26 19.68 -12.54
C THR A 569 -24.88 20.70 -13.60
N ALA A 570 -23.66 20.64 -14.15
CA ALA A 570 -23.28 21.41 -15.32
C ALA A 570 -24.15 21.06 -16.53
N ILE A 571 -24.28 19.76 -16.84
CA ILE A 571 -25.14 19.27 -17.93
C ILE A 571 -26.60 19.62 -17.65
N SER A 572 -27.08 19.45 -16.41
CA SER A 572 -28.45 19.83 -16.05
C SER A 572 -28.70 21.32 -16.27
N GLN A 573 -27.73 22.20 -16.00
CA GLN A 573 -27.87 23.63 -16.25
C GLN A 573 -27.94 23.94 -17.75
N LEU A 574 -27.15 23.25 -18.57
CA LEU A 574 -27.21 23.36 -20.03
C LEU A 574 -28.57 22.87 -20.58
N MET A 575 -29.14 21.81 -20.00
CA MET A 575 -30.48 21.33 -20.34
C MET A 575 -31.60 22.29 -19.94
N ILE A 576 -31.38 23.19 -18.96
CA ILE A 576 -32.35 24.23 -18.57
C ILE A 576 -32.24 25.44 -19.50
N LEU A 577 -31.04 25.75 -19.99
CA LEU A 577 -30.79 26.84 -20.93
C LEU A 577 -31.40 26.56 -22.32
N VAL A 578 -31.35 25.29 -22.75
CA VAL A 578 -31.86 24.78 -24.05
C VAL A 578 -33.33 24.37 -23.95
#